data_AF-A0A382JJ45-F1
#
_entry.id   AF-A0A382JJ45-F1
#
_cell.length_a   1.000
_cell.length_b   1.000
_cell.length_c   1.000
_cell.angle_alpha   90.00
_cell.angle_beta   90.00
_cell.angle_gamma   90.00
#
_symmetry.space_group_name_H-M   'P 1'
#
loop_
_entity.id
_entity.type
_entity.pdbx_description
1 polymer ?
#
loop_
_entity_poly.entity_id
_entity_poly.type
_entity_poly.pdbx_seq_one_letter_code
_entity_poly.pdbx_strand_id
1 'polypeptide(L)'
;MEHRVFAGITAVILLLSSVLLYFSEDDEKDIDDIIAGNGLVPVWERVNQPFNSTESYSYTLEKGEYEITGPESVFVDVDLPSSELGCTITDDCQVHLGLWMPNVPNGTKIPVIADVGPYYDDGD
;
A
#
# COMPACT_ATOMS: atom_id res chain seq x y z
N MET A 1 41.17 37.03 -35.37
CA MET A 1 40.90 35.62 -35.73
C MET A 1 40.36 34.85 -34.53
N GLU A 2 40.97 35.04 -33.36
CA GLU A 2 40.65 34.36 -32.09
C GLU A 2 39.19 34.53 -31.62
N HIS A 3 38.61 35.74 -31.66
CA HIS A 3 37.21 35.95 -31.25
C HIS A 3 36.18 35.22 -32.13
N ARG A 4 36.46 35.05 -33.43
CA ARG A 4 35.58 34.34 -34.37
C ARG A 4 35.64 32.83 -34.16
N VAL A 5 36.82 32.32 -33.79
CA VAL A 5 37.02 30.91 -33.43
C VAL A 5 36.34 30.61 -32.09
N PHE A 6 36.51 31.49 -31.09
CA PHE A 6 35.82 31.37 -29.80
C PHE A 6 34.30 31.40 -29.94
N ALA A 7 33.75 32.32 -30.74
CA ALA A 7 32.32 32.38 -31.04
C ALA A 7 31.81 31.13 -31.78
N GLY A 8 32.61 30.58 -32.70
CA GLY A 8 32.28 29.33 -33.38
C GLY A 8 32.23 28.14 -32.43
N ILE A 9 33.23 28.01 -31.54
CA ILE A 9 33.29 26.93 -30.56
C ILE A 9 32.12 27.02 -29.57
N THR A 10 31.80 28.22 -29.08
CA THR A 10 30.66 28.42 -28.17
C THR A 10 29.33 28.10 -28.83
N ALA A 11 29.12 28.49 -30.09
CA ALA A 11 27.91 28.13 -30.83
C ALA A 11 27.79 26.60 -31.02
N VAL A 12 28.91 25.91 -31.33
CA VAL A 12 28.93 24.45 -31.48
C VAL A 12 28.62 23.76 -30.15
N ILE A 13 29.20 24.21 -29.04
CA ILE A 13 28.92 23.65 -27.71
C ILE A 13 27.45 23.82 -27.35
N LEU A 14 26.86 24.99 -27.58
CA LEU A 14 25.44 25.25 -27.29
C LEU A 14 24.50 24.39 -28.14
N LEU A 15 24.85 24.17 -29.42
CA LEU A 15 24.06 23.29 -30.28
C LEU A 15 24.21 21.83 -29.89
N LEU A 16 25.42 21.37 -29.55
CA LEU A 16 25.64 20.00 -29.08
C LEU A 16 24.96 19.73 -27.74
N SER A 17 24.96 20.69 -26.81
CA SER A 17 24.32 20.49 -25.50
C SER A 17 22.82 20.24 -25.63
N SER A 18 22.14 20.95 -26.53
CA SER A 18 20.70 20.75 -26.78
C SER A 18 20.42 19.38 -27.41
N VAL A 19 21.29 18.93 -28.30
CA VAL A 19 21.19 17.61 -28.93
C VAL A 19 21.46 16.49 -27.91
N LEU A 20 22.46 16.66 -27.04
CA LEU A 20 22.76 15.70 -25.98
C LEU A 20 21.62 15.59 -24.96
N LEU A 21 20.97 16.71 -24.61
CA LEU A 21 19.78 16.68 -23.75
C LEU A 21 18.59 15.97 -24.41
N TYR A 22 18.38 16.17 -25.72
CA TYR A 22 17.34 15.47 -26.47
C TYR A 22 17.55 13.96 -26.52
N PHE A 23 18.81 13.49 -26.57
CA PHE A 23 19.13 12.06 -26.49
C PHE A 23 19.28 11.53 -25.06
N SER A 24 19.23 12.40 -24.06
CA SER A 24 19.27 12.06 -22.64
C SER A 24 17.90 12.13 -21.99
N GLU A 25 16.82 12.10 -22.79
CA GLU A 25 15.47 11.82 -22.31
C GLU A 25 15.55 10.45 -21.60
N ASP A 26 15.64 10.49 -20.26
CA ASP A 26 15.57 9.30 -19.44
C ASP A 26 14.24 8.61 -19.75
N ASP A 27 14.26 7.28 -19.85
CA ASP A 27 13.08 6.41 -19.82
C ASP A 27 12.43 6.47 -18.41
N GLU A 28 12.21 7.68 -17.86
CA GLU A 28 11.30 7.88 -16.74
C GLU A 28 9.91 7.61 -17.27
N LYS A 29 9.49 6.35 -17.16
CA LYS A 29 8.10 5.97 -17.34
C LYS A 29 7.26 6.88 -16.45
N ASP A 30 6.34 7.60 -17.07
CA ASP A 30 5.39 8.42 -16.33
C ASP A 30 4.64 7.53 -15.33
N ILE A 31 4.22 8.10 -14.20
CA ILE A 31 3.44 7.36 -13.20
C ILE A 31 2.22 6.71 -13.85
N ASP A 32 1.63 7.41 -14.83
CA ASP A 32 0.52 6.92 -15.63
C ASP A 32 0.90 5.70 -16.48
N ASP A 33 2.10 5.65 -17.06
CA ASP A 33 2.60 4.49 -17.82
C ASP A 33 2.92 3.30 -16.91
N ILE A 34 3.42 3.56 -15.69
CA ILE A 34 3.66 2.53 -14.67
C ILE A 34 2.34 1.92 -14.20
N ILE A 35 1.30 2.75 -14.02
CA ILE A 35 -0.03 2.32 -13.61
C ILE A 35 -0.75 1.60 -14.75
N ALA A 36 -0.72 2.13 -15.98
CA ALA A 36 -1.32 1.48 -17.13
C ALA A 36 -0.67 0.11 -17.44
N GLY A 37 0.66 0.01 -17.26
CA GLY A 37 1.41 -1.22 -17.51
C GLY A 37 1.16 -2.36 -16.51
N ASN A 38 0.66 -2.06 -15.31
CA ASN A 38 0.39 -3.07 -14.27
C ASN A 38 -1.08 -3.54 -14.24
N GLY A 39 -1.94 -2.97 -15.09
CA GLY A 39 -3.35 -3.35 -15.22
C GLY A 39 -4.24 -2.92 -14.05
N LEU A 40 -3.75 -2.08 -13.14
CA LEU A 40 -4.51 -1.56 -12.01
C LEU A 40 -5.18 -0.23 -12.37
N VAL A 41 -6.35 0.02 -11.78
CA VAL A 41 -7.05 1.31 -11.91
C VAL A 41 -6.24 2.41 -11.21
N PRO A 42 -5.98 3.57 -11.86
CA PRO A 42 -5.32 4.71 -11.23
C PRO A 42 -6.04 5.20 -9.99
N VAL A 43 -5.29 5.67 -8.99
CA VAL A 43 -5.84 5.98 -7.65
C VAL A 43 -7.00 6.97 -7.72
N TRP A 44 -6.89 8.01 -8.55
CA TRP A 44 -7.95 9.02 -8.73
C TRP A 44 -9.18 8.49 -9.47
N GLU A 45 -9.04 7.43 -10.27
CA GLU A 45 -10.17 6.80 -10.97
C GLU A 45 -10.90 5.76 -10.12
N ARG A 46 -10.28 5.27 -9.03
CA ARG A 46 -10.87 4.24 -8.16
C ARG A 46 -12.19 4.67 -7.53
N VAL A 47 -12.41 5.96 -7.32
CA VAL A 47 -13.67 6.50 -6.78
C VAL A 47 -14.88 6.17 -7.67
N ASN A 48 -14.66 5.98 -8.98
CA ASN A 48 -15.72 5.69 -9.93
C ASN A 48 -15.99 4.18 -10.09
N GLN A 49 -15.27 3.34 -9.35
CA GLN A 49 -15.45 1.89 -9.42
C GLN A 49 -16.71 1.45 -8.63
N PRO A 50 -17.40 0.40 -9.08
CA PRO A 50 -18.68 -0.04 -8.50
C PRO A 50 -18.47 -0.87 -7.22
N PHE A 51 -17.83 -0.30 -6.21
CA PHE A 51 -17.68 -0.95 -4.91
C PHE A 51 -19.04 -1.15 -4.25
N ASN A 52 -19.29 -2.36 -3.73
CA ASN A 52 -20.44 -2.59 -2.87
C ASN A 52 -20.13 -2.10 -1.45
N SER A 53 -20.87 -1.06 -1.02
CA SER A 53 -20.76 -0.44 0.31
C SER A 53 -22.06 -0.50 1.10
N THR A 54 -23.00 -1.39 0.77
CA THR A 54 -24.32 -1.46 1.43
C THR A 54 -24.37 -2.42 2.61
N GLU A 55 -23.38 -3.29 2.73
CA GLU A 55 -23.29 -4.31 3.76
C GLU A 55 -22.51 -3.80 4.99
N SER A 56 -22.48 -4.59 6.07
CA SER A 56 -21.76 -4.25 7.30
C SER A 56 -20.24 -4.15 7.13
N TYR A 57 -19.69 -4.67 6.03
CA TYR A 57 -18.27 -4.60 5.70
C TYR A 57 -18.07 -4.39 4.20
N SER A 58 -16.89 -3.89 3.85
CA SER A 58 -16.52 -3.57 2.47
C SER A 58 -16.10 -4.82 1.69
N TYR A 59 -16.46 -4.85 0.40
CA TYR A 59 -16.05 -5.92 -0.51
C TYR A 59 -15.07 -5.39 -1.56
N THR A 60 -14.18 -6.27 -2.02
CA THR A 60 -13.41 -6.04 -3.25
C THR A 60 -14.32 -6.09 -4.47
N LEU A 61 -13.90 -5.47 -5.58
CA LEU A 61 -14.66 -5.50 -6.85
C LEU A 61 -14.77 -6.92 -7.42
N GLU A 62 -13.72 -7.72 -7.23
CA GLU A 62 -13.70 -9.11 -7.62
C GLU A 62 -13.98 -9.98 -6.39
N LYS A 63 -14.98 -10.84 -6.52
CA LYS A 63 -15.30 -11.81 -5.48
C LYS A 63 -14.22 -12.90 -5.45
N GLY A 64 -13.61 -13.12 -4.29
CA GLY A 64 -12.65 -14.19 -4.07
C GLY A 64 -13.28 -15.60 -4.13
N GLU A 65 -12.42 -16.62 -4.21
CA GLU A 65 -12.84 -18.02 -4.27
C GLU A 65 -13.42 -18.54 -2.95
N TYR A 66 -12.94 -18.02 -1.82
CA TYR A 66 -13.30 -18.49 -0.49
C TYR A 66 -14.21 -17.47 0.21
N GLU A 67 -15.26 -17.98 0.85
CA GLU A 67 -16.05 -17.22 1.80
C GLU A 67 -15.25 -16.98 3.09
N ILE A 68 -15.65 -15.98 3.87
CA ILE A 68 -15.04 -15.71 5.18
C ILE A 68 -15.69 -16.55 6.28
N THR A 69 -14.90 -16.92 7.27
CA THR A 69 -15.34 -17.40 8.58
C THR A 69 -15.20 -16.27 9.59
N GLY A 70 -16.02 -16.29 10.62
CA GLY A 70 -15.98 -15.30 11.68
C GLY A 70 -17.06 -14.22 11.54
N PRO A 71 -16.93 -13.11 12.28
CA PRO A 71 -15.79 -12.76 13.14
C PRO A 71 -15.60 -13.72 14.32
N GLU A 72 -14.35 -13.96 14.72
CA GLU A 72 -13.98 -14.71 15.92
C GLU A 72 -13.20 -13.82 16.89
N SER A 73 -13.73 -13.65 18.11
CA SER A 73 -13.11 -12.89 19.20
C SER A 73 -12.15 -13.76 20.00
N VAL A 74 -10.87 -13.37 20.01
CA VAL A 74 -9.79 -14.06 20.75
C VAL A 74 -9.13 -13.10 21.72
N PHE A 75 -8.94 -13.52 22.97
CA PHE A 75 -8.15 -12.79 23.97
C PHE A 75 -6.80 -13.47 24.14
N VAL A 76 -5.73 -12.70 23.97
CA VAL A 76 -4.35 -13.17 24.09
C VAL A 76 -3.72 -12.51 25.30
N ASP A 77 -3.31 -13.33 26.26
CA ASP A 77 -2.54 -12.85 27.42
C ASP A 77 -1.20 -12.29 26.95
N VAL A 78 -0.84 -11.11 27.47
CA VAL A 78 0.43 -10.45 27.15
C VAL A 78 1.18 -10.05 28.41
N ASP A 79 2.48 -10.34 28.41
CA ASP A 79 3.38 -9.89 29.46
C ASP A 79 3.88 -8.47 29.13
N LEU A 80 3.47 -7.50 29.94
CA LEU A 80 3.93 -6.11 29.83
C LEU A 80 4.75 -5.72 31.07
N PRO A 81 5.78 -4.86 30.92
CA PRO A 81 6.53 -4.40 32.07
C PRO A 81 5.66 -3.48 32.93
N SER A 82 5.83 -3.55 34.26
CA SER A 82 5.03 -2.76 35.22
C SER A 82 5.11 -1.24 35.03
N SER A 83 6.08 -0.75 34.26
CA SER A 83 6.19 0.66 33.87
C SER A 83 5.10 1.13 32.91
N GLU A 84 4.44 0.22 32.18
CA GLU A 84 3.34 0.54 31.26
C GLU A 84 2.05 0.88 31.99
N LEU A 85 1.97 0.61 33.30
CA LEU A 85 0.76 0.84 34.12
C LEU A 85 -0.45 0.13 33.48
N GLY A 86 -1.65 0.71 33.56
CA GLY A 86 -2.85 0.13 32.94
C GLY A 86 -3.17 -1.27 33.45
N CYS A 87 -3.27 -2.24 32.54
CA CYS A 87 -3.53 -3.65 32.89
C CYS A 87 -2.45 -4.28 33.78
N THR A 88 -1.22 -3.73 33.79
CA THR A 88 -0.14 -4.25 34.65
C THR A 88 -0.37 -3.93 36.14
N ILE A 89 -1.34 -3.08 36.47
CA ILE A 89 -1.75 -2.79 37.85
C ILE A 89 -2.70 -3.88 38.37
N THR A 90 -3.49 -4.45 37.46
CA THR A 90 -4.54 -5.44 37.75
C THR A 90 -4.09 -6.88 37.44
N ASP A 91 -2.89 -7.07 36.89
CA ASP A 91 -2.31 -8.35 36.48
C ASP A 91 -3.20 -9.14 35.50
N ASP A 92 -3.95 -8.44 34.65
CA ASP A 92 -4.92 -8.99 33.68
C ASP A 92 -4.68 -8.45 32.26
N CYS A 93 -3.42 -8.31 31.87
CA CYS A 93 -3.05 -7.82 30.56
C CYS A 93 -3.45 -8.79 29.44
N GLN A 94 -4.50 -8.40 28.71
CA GLN A 94 -4.98 -9.10 27.53
C GLN A 94 -5.09 -8.15 26.33
N VAL A 95 -4.71 -8.66 25.16
CA VAL A 95 -5.01 -8.05 23.88
C VAL A 95 -6.19 -8.80 23.27
N HIS A 96 -7.24 -8.07 22.93
CA HIS A 96 -8.35 -8.62 22.17
C HIS A 96 -8.02 -8.53 20.67
N LEU A 97 -8.33 -9.61 19.96
CA LEU A 97 -8.03 -9.83 18.55
C LEU A 97 -9.29 -10.33 17.86
N GLY A 98 -9.83 -9.56 16.92
CA GLY A 98 -10.85 -10.00 15.98
C GLY A 98 -10.22 -10.74 14.81
N LEU A 99 -10.70 -11.94 14.49
CA LEU A 99 -10.21 -12.75 13.38
C LEU A 99 -11.27 -12.93 12.30
N TRP A 100 -10.89 -12.57 11.07
CA TRP A 100 -11.60 -12.90 9.83
C TRP A 100 -10.71 -13.82 9.01
N MET A 101 -11.06 -15.10 8.94
CA MET A 101 -10.27 -16.10 8.21
C MET A 101 -11.02 -16.54 6.96
N PRO A 102 -10.33 -16.88 5.85
CA PRO A 102 -10.99 -17.53 4.73
C PRO A 102 -11.33 -18.99 5.08
N ASN A 103 -12.45 -19.49 4.56
CA ASN A 103 -12.86 -20.87 4.74
C ASN A 103 -12.03 -21.81 3.85
N VAL A 104 -10.86 -22.22 4.35
CA VAL A 104 -9.90 -23.09 3.66
C VAL A 104 -9.57 -24.34 4.48
N PRO A 105 -9.06 -25.42 3.85
CA PRO A 105 -8.68 -26.64 4.57
C PRO A 105 -7.66 -26.37 5.69
N ASN A 106 -7.78 -27.11 6.79
CA ASN A 106 -6.87 -26.99 7.92
C ASN A 106 -5.40 -27.22 7.50
N GLY A 107 -4.49 -26.39 8.01
CA GLY A 107 -3.08 -26.40 7.67
C GLY A 107 -2.71 -25.53 6.45
N THR A 108 -3.68 -24.97 5.74
CA THR A 108 -3.43 -24.02 4.64
C THR A 108 -2.74 -22.76 5.19
N LYS A 109 -1.66 -22.33 4.53
CA LYS A 109 -1.00 -21.07 4.84
C LYS A 109 -1.71 -19.93 4.11
N ILE A 110 -2.11 -18.91 4.85
CA ILE A 110 -2.79 -17.73 4.32
C ILE A 110 -1.93 -16.48 4.59
N PRO A 111 -1.91 -15.50 3.67
CA PRO A 111 -1.33 -14.20 3.97
C PRO A 111 -2.19 -13.49 5.04
N VAL A 112 -1.54 -12.73 5.91
CA VAL A 112 -2.20 -12.00 7.00
C VAL A 112 -2.10 -10.51 6.73
N ILE A 113 -3.24 -9.82 6.80
CA ILE A 113 -3.33 -8.37 6.90
C ILE A 113 -3.77 -8.10 8.34
N ALA A 114 -3.04 -7.23 9.04
CA ALA A 114 -3.32 -6.89 10.42
C ALA A 114 -3.35 -5.37 10.59
N ASP A 115 -4.29 -4.90 11.39
CA ASP A 115 -4.33 -3.54 11.91
C ASP A 115 -4.25 -3.60 13.44
N VAL A 116 -3.56 -2.65 14.05
CA VAL A 116 -3.35 -2.58 15.50
C VAL A 116 -3.59 -1.16 15.95
N GLY A 117 -4.63 -0.97 16.76
CA GLY A 117 -4.97 0.32 17.30
C GLY A 117 -5.92 0.22 18.49
N PRO A 118 -6.10 1.30 19.25
CA PRO A 118 -7.04 1.35 20.37
C PRO A 118 -8.51 1.36 19.91
N TYR A 119 -8.75 1.57 18.62
CA TYR A 119 -10.07 1.58 18.01
C TYR A 119 -10.01 0.69 16.78
N TYR A 120 -10.54 -0.52 16.92
CA TYR A 120 -10.72 -1.46 15.83
C TYR A 120 -12.12 -2.06 15.93
N ASP A 121 -12.60 -2.61 14.82
CA ASP A 121 -13.81 -3.42 14.78
C ASP A 121 -13.41 -4.85 15.14
N ASP A 122 -14.03 -5.43 16.15
CA ASP A 122 -13.88 -6.83 16.57
C ASP A 122 -14.94 -7.75 15.93
N GLY A 123 -15.94 -7.16 15.27
CA GLY A 123 -16.98 -7.83 14.53
C GLY A 123 -18.15 -8.37 15.35
N ASP A 124 -18.22 -8.14 16.66
CA ASP A 124 -19.34 -8.60 17.53
C ASP A 124 -20.35 -7.52 17.96
#